data_AF-A0A9E4LL59-F1
#
_entry.id   AF-A0A9E4LL59-F1
#
_cell.length_a   1.000
_cell.length_b   1.000
_cell.length_c   1.000
_cell.angle_alpha   90.00
_cell.angle_beta   90.00
_cell.angle_gamma   90.00
#
_symmetry.space_group_name_H-M   'P 1'
#
loop_
_entity.id
_entity.type
_entity.pdbx_description
1 polymer ?
#
loop_
_entity_poly.entity_id
_entity_poly.type
_entity_poly.pdbx_seq_one_letter_code
_entity_poly.pdbx_strand_id
1 'polypeptide(L)'
;MENPFANPFPGMNPYLESRRLWPEVHNNIIREMFRFLRRNLPFRYTVIMDERVGIGNDPSRDAPARYAEPDLSIRGGGVRERGAATYLAEGRVTARLPLDDETTREMFITIGERDHEDPVTIVELLSPSNKSLSGHGRSQYLDKRERVIFSPTHLVEIDLIRRGRPMPVEGYDGDAPYRHLISRWQTRPEVDLYPFRLQTPIPDVPVPLLEGDEDAVVPLGSLLDDMYEQDYYSNYADYSHDPEGPLSDDDREWLDQILREKGFRS
;
A
#
# COMPACT_ATOMS: atom_id res chain seq x y z
N MET A 1 21.23 14.45 -20.08
CA MET A 1 21.72 14.09 -18.73
C MET A 1 20.61 13.22 -18.17
N GLU A 2 20.87 11.95 -17.84
CA GLU A 2 19.83 11.12 -17.20
C GLU A 2 19.37 11.80 -15.91
N ASN A 3 18.06 11.80 -15.67
CA ASN A 3 17.49 12.39 -14.47
C ASN A 3 17.93 11.56 -13.26
N PRO A 4 18.75 12.08 -12.33
CA PRO A 4 19.24 11.32 -11.18
C PRO A 4 18.14 11.01 -10.16
N PHE A 5 16.94 11.58 -10.35
CA PHE A 5 15.76 11.34 -9.54
C PHE A 5 14.76 10.39 -10.20
N ALA A 6 15.04 9.90 -11.41
CA ALA A 6 14.17 8.92 -12.05
C ALA A 6 14.31 7.54 -11.39
N ASN A 7 13.19 6.82 -11.33
CA ASN A 7 13.19 5.42 -10.90
C ASN A 7 14.09 4.60 -11.84
N PRO A 8 15.14 3.91 -11.34
CA PRO A 8 16.05 3.18 -12.20
C PRO A 8 15.48 1.87 -12.74
N PHE A 9 14.34 1.41 -12.22
CA PHE A 9 13.73 0.13 -12.59
C PHE A 9 12.58 0.33 -13.59
N PRO A 10 12.42 -0.54 -14.59
CA PRO A 10 11.27 -0.50 -15.49
C PRO A 10 9.95 -0.85 -14.79
N GLY A 11 9.99 -1.75 -13.81
CA GLY A 11 8.85 -2.13 -12.97
C GLY A 11 8.89 -1.51 -11.58
N MET A 12 8.34 -2.23 -10.61
CA MET A 12 8.38 -1.83 -9.20
C MET A 12 9.82 -1.65 -8.72
N ASN A 13 10.08 -0.57 -7.98
CA ASN A 13 11.36 -0.34 -7.34
C ASN A 13 11.43 -1.12 -6.01
N PRO A 14 12.25 -2.19 -5.91
CA PRO A 14 12.21 -3.10 -4.77
C PRO A 14 12.68 -2.47 -3.45
N TYR A 15 13.37 -1.33 -3.50
CA TYR A 15 13.87 -0.61 -2.33
C TYR A 15 12.79 0.19 -1.61
N LEU A 16 11.75 0.60 -2.35
CA LEU A 16 10.58 1.28 -1.79
C LEU A 16 9.80 0.37 -0.83
N GLU A 17 9.93 -0.94 -0.99
CA GLU A 17 9.28 -1.92 -0.12
C GLU A 17 9.90 -1.99 1.28
N SER A 18 11.07 -1.38 1.54
CA SER A 18 11.72 -1.45 2.86
C SER A 18 10.76 -1.05 3.99
N ARG A 19 10.90 -1.67 5.18
CA ARG A 19 10.04 -1.35 6.33
C ARG A 19 10.02 0.13 6.69
N ARG A 20 11.12 0.83 6.38
CA ARG A 20 11.27 2.26 6.62
C ARG A 20 10.49 3.12 5.62
N LEU A 21 10.51 2.77 4.33
CA LEU A 21 9.92 3.60 3.26
C LEU A 21 8.48 3.23 2.95
N TRP A 22 8.13 1.95 3.06
CA TRP A 22 6.85 1.44 2.60
C TRP A 22 5.63 2.19 3.18
N PRO A 23 5.56 2.54 4.49
CA PRO A 23 4.40 3.26 5.00
C PRO A 23 4.14 4.60 4.30
N GLU A 24 5.21 5.32 3.93
CA GLU A 24 5.10 6.59 3.21
C GLU A 24 4.76 6.37 1.74
N VAL A 25 5.47 5.44 1.09
CA VAL A 25 5.22 5.05 -0.32
C VAL A 25 3.78 4.59 -0.52
N HIS A 26 3.29 3.70 0.35
CA HIS A 26 1.92 3.18 0.33
C HIS A 26 0.90 4.31 0.43
N ASN A 27 1.14 5.26 1.33
CA ASN A 27 0.24 6.38 1.51
C ASN A 27 0.26 7.34 0.32
N ASN A 28 1.44 7.65 -0.22
CA ASN A 28 1.58 8.61 -1.31
C ASN A 28 1.01 8.04 -2.62
N ILE A 29 1.24 6.77 -2.94
CA ILE A 29 0.69 6.18 -4.16
C ILE A 29 -0.84 6.11 -4.10
N ILE A 30 -1.45 5.83 -2.94
CA ILE A 30 -2.91 5.90 -2.77
C ILE A 30 -3.41 7.33 -3.00
N ARG A 31 -2.70 8.35 -2.49
CA ARG A 31 -3.07 9.76 -2.71
C ARG A 31 -2.98 10.14 -4.19
N GLU A 32 -1.96 9.67 -4.90
CA GLU A 32 -1.85 9.90 -6.35
C GLU A 32 -2.94 9.20 -7.15
N MET A 33 -3.25 7.94 -6.82
CA MET A 33 -4.40 7.23 -7.39
C MET A 33 -5.72 7.95 -7.11
N PHE A 34 -5.93 8.42 -5.88
CA PHE A 34 -7.12 9.18 -5.52
C PHE A 34 -7.26 10.47 -6.34
N ARG A 35 -6.16 11.24 -6.47
CA ARG A 35 -6.12 12.47 -7.30
C ARG A 35 -6.40 12.16 -8.77
N PHE A 36 -5.81 11.08 -9.29
CA PHE A 36 -6.02 10.64 -10.65
C PHE A 36 -7.50 10.25 -10.89
N LEU A 37 -8.06 9.37 -10.06
CA LEU A 37 -9.44 8.90 -10.18
C LEU A 37 -10.43 10.06 -10.08
N ARG A 38 -10.24 10.98 -9.13
CA ARG A 38 -11.10 12.17 -9.00
C ARG A 38 -11.13 13.06 -10.23
N ARG A 39 -10.04 13.13 -10.98
CA ARG A 39 -9.93 13.97 -12.18
C ARG A 39 -10.49 13.29 -13.43
N ASN A 40 -10.43 11.96 -13.48
CA ASN A 40 -10.71 11.18 -14.68
C ASN A 40 -12.04 10.41 -14.63
N LEU A 41 -12.73 10.38 -13.49
CA LEU A 41 -14.04 9.73 -13.40
C LEU A 41 -15.19 10.62 -13.91
N PRO A 42 -16.24 10.02 -14.51
CA PRO A 42 -17.45 10.75 -14.87
C PRO A 42 -18.11 11.44 -13.66
N PHE A 43 -18.78 12.57 -13.89
CA PHE A 43 -19.33 13.44 -12.84
C PHE A 43 -20.32 12.76 -11.86
N ARG A 44 -20.97 11.66 -12.28
CA ARG A 44 -21.89 10.86 -11.44
C ARG A 44 -21.18 10.11 -10.32
N TYR A 45 -19.87 9.90 -10.43
CA TYR A 45 -19.09 9.21 -9.42
C TYR A 45 -18.49 10.17 -8.40
N THR A 46 -18.38 9.67 -7.18
CA THR A 46 -17.63 10.27 -6.10
C THR A 46 -16.53 9.32 -5.67
N VAL A 47 -15.32 9.85 -5.49
CA VAL A 47 -14.18 9.12 -4.94
C VAL A 47 -13.96 9.57 -3.51
N ILE A 48 -13.90 8.60 -2.60
CA ILE A 48 -13.59 8.80 -1.19
C ILE A 48 -12.31 8.03 -0.89
N MET A 49 -11.40 8.69 -0.17
CA MET A 49 -10.23 8.05 0.42
C MET A 49 -10.52 7.95 1.91
N ASP A 50 -10.47 6.75 2.45
CA ASP A 50 -10.80 6.48 3.85
C ASP A 50 -9.61 5.79 4.55
N GLU A 51 -9.51 6.00 5.86
CA GLU A 51 -8.47 5.42 6.72
C GLU A 51 -9.13 4.41 7.66
N ARG A 52 -8.57 3.21 7.77
CA ARG A 52 -8.91 2.27 8.85
C ARG A 52 -7.78 2.20 9.87
N VAL A 53 -8.13 2.32 11.14
CA VAL A 53 -7.23 2.03 12.25
C VAL A 53 -7.37 0.56 12.59
N GLY A 54 -6.37 -0.27 12.31
CA GLY A 54 -6.32 -1.63 12.82
C GLY A 54 -6.15 -1.60 14.34
N ILE A 55 -7.23 -1.72 15.11
CA ILE A 55 -7.15 -1.87 16.56
C ILE A 55 -7.04 -3.36 16.86
N GLY A 56 -5.90 -3.78 17.41
CA GLY A 56 -5.78 -5.10 18.03
C GLY A 56 -6.85 -5.27 19.11
N ASN A 57 -7.61 -6.37 19.02
CA ASN A 57 -8.54 -6.91 20.02
C ASN A 57 -10.04 -6.55 19.99
N ASP A 58 -10.61 -6.00 18.91
CA ASP A 58 -12.09 -5.95 18.81
C ASP A 58 -12.62 -6.02 17.36
N PRO A 59 -13.15 -7.17 16.91
CA PRO A 59 -13.75 -7.33 15.58
C PRO A 59 -15.06 -6.53 15.40
N SER A 60 -15.59 -5.88 16.44
CA SER A 60 -16.75 -4.97 16.35
C SER A 60 -16.37 -3.51 16.04
N ARG A 61 -15.07 -3.19 15.97
CA ARG A 61 -14.53 -1.85 15.72
C ARG A 61 -13.94 -1.65 14.31
N ASP A 62 -14.46 -2.36 13.31
CA ASP A 62 -14.30 -2.03 11.88
C ASP A 62 -15.05 -0.71 11.53
N ALA A 63 -14.80 0.36 12.28
CA ALA A 63 -15.36 1.68 12.01
C ALA A 63 -14.37 2.48 11.14
N PRO A 64 -14.83 3.24 10.13
CA PRO A 64 -13.98 4.23 9.47
C PRO A 64 -13.38 5.15 10.53
N ALA A 65 -12.11 5.55 10.38
CA ALA A 65 -11.39 6.38 11.33
C ALA A 65 -12.00 7.80 11.37
N ARG A 66 -13.18 7.96 11.96
CA ARG A 66 -13.75 9.27 12.23
C ARG A 66 -12.99 9.86 13.41
N TYR A 67 -12.08 10.77 13.09
CA TYR A 67 -11.34 11.67 13.97
C TYR A 67 -10.20 11.06 14.80
N ALA A 68 -9.01 11.13 14.22
CA ALA A 68 -7.81 11.41 14.99
C ALA A 68 -6.89 12.29 14.13
N GLU A 69 -7.12 13.60 14.19
CA GLU A 69 -6.17 14.62 13.75
C GLU A 69 -5.10 14.79 14.83
N PRO A 70 -3.84 14.37 14.62
CA PRO A 70 -2.73 14.97 15.31
C PRO A 70 -2.19 16.12 14.46
N ASP A 71 -2.47 17.34 14.89
CA ASP A 71 -1.72 18.52 14.47
C ASP A 71 -0.26 18.34 14.92
N LEU A 72 0.64 18.10 13.97
CA LEU A 72 2.10 18.25 14.12
C LEU A 72 2.79 17.31 15.13
N SER A 73 3.57 16.34 14.64
CA SER A 73 4.56 15.60 15.46
C SER A 73 5.96 16.14 15.22
N ILE A 74 6.46 16.94 16.16
CA ILE A 74 7.88 17.32 16.21
C ILE A 74 8.63 16.21 16.95
N ARG A 75 9.44 15.42 16.24
CA ARG A 75 10.41 14.50 16.88
C ARG A 75 11.60 15.31 17.39
N GLY A 76 11.54 15.70 18.67
CA GLY A 76 12.67 16.26 19.41
C GLY A 76 13.69 15.19 19.79
N GLY A 77 14.93 15.38 19.34
CA GLY A 77 16.07 14.48 19.57
C GLY A 77 16.40 14.24 21.04
N GLY A 78 16.96 13.05 21.30
CA GLY A 78 17.29 12.59 22.64
C GLY A 78 18.42 13.39 23.29
N VAL A 79 18.22 13.69 24.57
CA VAL A 79 19.30 14.00 25.50
C VAL A 79 19.28 12.94 26.59
N ARG A 80 20.37 12.17 26.69
CA ARG A 80 20.68 11.34 27.86
C ARG A 80 21.15 12.26 28.98
N GLU A 81 20.45 12.27 30.11
CA GLU A 81 21.05 12.64 31.39
C GLU A 81 20.75 11.58 32.46
N ARG A 82 21.81 11.21 33.19
CA ARG A 82 21.74 10.50 34.47
C ARG A 82 21.70 11.55 35.58
N GLY A 83 20.75 11.48 36.49
CA GLY A 83 20.72 12.32 37.70
C GLY A 83 19.62 11.89 38.66
N ALA A 84 19.95 11.81 39.95
CA ALA A 84 19.20 11.14 41.02
C ALA A 84 17.80 11.69 41.34
N ALA A 85 16.97 10.83 41.93
CA ALA A 85 15.59 11.10 42.30
C ALA A 85 15.44 12.16 43.40
N THR A 86 14.47 13.05 43.23
CA THR A 86 13.90 13.87 44.31
C THR A 86 12.39 13.63 44.32
N TYR A 87 11.82 13.36 45.50
CA TYR A 87 10.42 13.07 45.70
C TYR A 87 9.58 14.34 45.48
N LEU A 88 8.56 14.25 44.62
CA LEU A 88 7.44 15.18 44.61
C LEU A 88 6.18 14.41 44.95
N ALA A 89 5.58 14.79 46.07
CA ALA A 89 4.26 14.38 46.49
C ALA A 89 3.24 15.12 45.63
N GLU A 90 2.71 14.41 44.65
CA GLU A 90 1.39 14.57 44.03
C GLU A 90 1.15 13.24 43.33
N GLY A 91 -0.05 12.67 43.43
CA GLY A 91 -0.38 11.28 43.08
C GLY A 91 -0.14 10.90 41.62
N ARG A 92 1.13 10.81 41.21
CA ARG A 92 1.58 10.38 39.89
C ARG A 92 1.94 8.91 39.97
N VAL A 93 1.02 8.08 39.50
CA VAL A 93 1.31 6.68 39.19
C VAL A 93 1.92 6.65 37.80
N THR A 94 3.18 6.23 37.70
CA THR A 94 3.80 5.90 36.41
C THR A 94 3.23 4.56 35.94
N ALA A 95 2.11 4.62 35.22
CA ALA A 95 1.57 3.49 34.48
C ALA A 95 2.13 3.48 33.06
N ARG A 96 2.39 2.30 32.50
CA ARG A 96 2.66 2.15 31.06
C ARG A 96 1.33 1.96 30.37
N LEU A 97 1.04 2.79 29.36
CA LEU A 97 -0.02 2.47 28.41
C LEU A 97 0.35 1.15 27.73
N PRO A 98 -0.58 0.20 27.56
CA PRO A 98 -0.43 -0.83 26.55
C PRO A 98 -0.49 -0.10 25.21
N LEU A 99 0.69 0.28 24.72
CA LEU A 99 0.83 0.70 23.34
C LEU A 99 0.82 -0.60 22.54
N ASP A 100 -0.32 -0.93 21.95
CA ASP A 100 -0.35 -1.91 20.88
C ASP A 100 0.46 -1.29 19.74
N ASP A 101 1.70 -1.79 19.58
CA ASP A 101 2.71 -1.27 18.64
C ASP A 101 2.29 -1.43 17.16
N GLU A 102 1.11 -1.99 16.92
CA GLU A 102 0.59 -2.37 15.60
C GLU A 102 -0.69 -1.61 15.22
N THR A 103 -0.87 -0.36 15.67
CA THR A 103 -1.92 0.49 15.10
C THR A 103 -1.51 0.93 13.68
N THR A 104 -1.66 0.03 12.70
CA THR A 104 -1.41 0.35 11.29
C THR A 104 -2.65 1.04 10.75
N ARG A 105 -2.50 2.28 10.26
CA ARG A 105 -3.54 2.95 9.48
C ARG A 105 -3.41 2.47 8.04
N GLU A 106 -4.44 1.81 7.52
CA GLU A 106 -4.46 1.36 6.13
C GLU A 106 -5.47 2.21 5.36
N MET A 107 -4.98 2.91 4.33
CA MET A 107 -5.82 3.68 3.41
C MET A 107 -6.36 2.80 2.30
N PHE A 108 -7.57 3.12 1.84
CA PHE A 108 -8.19 2.51 0.67
C PHE A 108 -9.06 3.54 -0.05
N ILE A 109 -9.38 3.27 -1.32
CA ILE A 109 -10.21 4.15 -2.13
C ILE A 109 -11.56 3.47 -2.38
N THR A 110 -12.64 4.20 -2.16
CA THR A 110 -13.96 3.80 -2.60
C THR A 110 -14.47 4.73 -3.69
N ILE A 111 -15.11 4.13 -4.68
CA ILE A 111 -15.80 4.84 -5.76
C ILE A 111 -17.27 4.49 -5.61
N GLY A 112 -18.11 5.49 -5.39
CA GLY A 112 -19.55 5.36 -5.26
C GLY A 112 -20.27 6.28 -6.24
N GLU A 113 -21.56 6.02 -6.44
CA GLU A 113 -22.44 7.01 -7.06
C GLU A 113 -22.71 8.14 -6.05
N ARG A 114 -22.84 9.38 -6.52
CA ARG A 114 -22.96 10.57 -5.68
C ARG A 114 -24.06 10.51 -4.60
N ASP A 115 -25.13 9.75 -4.85
CA ASP A 115 -26.32 9.69 -4.00
C ASP A 115 -26.55 8.31 -3.34
N HIS A 116 -25.60 7.38 -3.48
CA HIS A 116 -25.68 6.03 -2.89
C HIS A 116 -24.64 5.81 -1.78
N GLU A 117 -25.05 5.11 -0.72
CA GLU A 117 -24.16 4.78 0.40
C GLU A 117 -23.20 3.63 0.06
N ASP A 118 -23.60 2.70 -0.80
CA ASP A 118 -22.81 1.53 -1.15
C ASP A 118 -21.77 1.86 -2.25
N PRO A 119 -20.49 1.47 -2.06
CA PRO A 119 -19.48 1.67 -3.08
C PRO A 119 -19.73 0.76 -4.29
N VAL A 120 -19.54 1.32 -5.47
CA VAL A 120 -19.48 0.61 -6.74
C VAL A 120 -18.19 -0.20 -6.81
N THR A 121 -17.05 0.44 -6.50
CA THR A 121 -15.73 -0.19 -6.55
C THR A 121 -14.89 0.17 -5.35
N ILE A 122 -14.22 -0.83 -4.78
CA ILE A 122 -13.23 -0.68 -3.73
C ILE A 122 -11.86 -0.99 -4.32
N VAL A 123 -10.90 -0.08 -4.14
CA VAL A 123 -9.50 -0.24 -4.53
C VAL A 123 -8.64 -0.35 -3.27
N GLU A 124 -8.01 -1.50 -3.11
CA GLU A 124 -7.14 -1.85 -1.98
C GLU A 124 -5.70 -1.97 -2.46
N LEU A 125 -4.79 -1.19 -1.88
CA LEU A 125 -3.36 -1.43 -2.00
C LEU A 125 -2.91 -2.24 -0.79
N LEU A 126 -2.39 -3.44 -1.02
CA LEU A 126 -1.96 -4.32 0.06
C LEU A 126 -0.81 -3.71 0.87
N SER A 127 -0.87 -3.93 2.17
CA SER A 127 0.19 -3.65 3.13
C SER A 127 0.94 -4.94 3.51
N PRO A 128 2.12 -4.84 4.16
CA PRO A 128 2.83 -5.99 4.70
C PRO A 128 2.01 -6.78 5.71
N SER A 129 1.15 -6.09 6.46
CA SER A 129 0.30 -6.69 7.50
C SER A 129 -0.68 -7.68 6.87
N ASN A 130 -1.24 -7.33 5.69
CA ASN A 130 -2.17 -8.19 4.97
C ASN A 130 -1.49 -9.49 4.51
N LYS A 131 -0.19 -9.46 4.18
CA LYS A 131 0.58 -10.64 3.71
C LYS A 131 1.29 -11.41 4.82
N SER A 132 1.32 -10.88 6.04
CA SER A 132 2.02 -11.50 7.17
C SER A 132 1.31 -12.77 7.66
N LEU A 133 2.07 -13.82 8.00
CA LEU A 133 1.53 -15.01 8.67
C LEU A 133 1.50 -14.85 10.20
N SER A 134 2.19 -13.84 10.73
CA SER A 134 2.12 -13.43 12.13
C SER A 134 1.19 -12.23 12.30
N GLY A 135 0.54 -12.14 13.45
CA GLY A 135 -0.44 -11.09 13.73
C GLY A 135 -1.80 -11.40 13.09
N HIS A 136 -2.71 -10.42 13.17
CA HIS A 136 -4.11 -10.58 12.75
C HIS A 136 -4.43 -9.90 11.41
N GLY A 137 -3.49 -9.12 10.85
CA GLY A 137 -3.72 -8.30 9.65
C GLY A 137 -4.13 -9.12 8.42
N ARG A 138 -3.53 -10.29 8.22
CA ARG A 138 -3.93 -11.20 7.12
C ARG A 138 -5.34 -11.75 7.29
N SER A 139 -5.68 -12.27 8.46
CA SER A 139 -7.03 -12.83 8.69
C SER A 139 -8.09 -11.75 8.56
N GLN A 140 -7.85 -10.56 9.14
CA GLN A 140 -8.75 -9.40 9.01
C GLN A 140 -8.94 -8.99 7.54
N TYR A 141 -7.86 -8.96 6.76
CA TYR A 141 -7.96 -8.65 5.34
C TYR A 141 -8.71 -9.72 4.55
N LEU A 142 -8.51 -11.01 4.85
CA LEU A 142 -9.25 -12.09 4.21
C LEU A 142 -10.75 -12.03 4.52
N ASP A 143 -11.13 -11.75 5.76
CA ASP A 143 -12.53 -11.56 6.16
C ASP A 143 -13.16 -10.38 5.41
N LYS A 144 -12.42 -9.26 5.29
CA LYS A 144 -12.84 -8.09 4.48
C LYS A 144 -13.01 -8.47 3.02
N ARG A 145 -12.02 -9.14 2.44
CA ARG A 145 -12.01 -9.58 1.04
C ARG A 145 -13.21 -10.47 0.75
N GLU A 146 -13.53 -11.40 1.66
CA GLU A 146 -14.73 -12.24 1.58
C GLU A 146 -16.02 -11.41 1.59
N ARG A 147 -16.17 -10.47 2.54
CA ARG A 147 -17.35 -9.59 2.62
C ARG A 147 -17.58 -8.80 1.31
N VAL A 148 -16.51 -8.29 0.68
CA VAL A 148 -16.61 -7.56 -0.60
C VAL A 148 -16.93 -8.50 -1.76
N ILE A 149 -16.34 -9.70 -1.79
CA ILE A 149 -16.62 -10.70 -2.83
C ILE A 149 -18.11 -11.10 -2.83
N PHE A 150 -18.74 -11.18 -1.66
CA PHE A 150 -20.16 -11.48 -1.52
C PHE A 150 -21.10 -10.26 -1.62
N SER A 151 -20.59 -9.06 -1.90
CA SER A 151 -21.38 -7.86 -2.15
C SER A 151 -21.44 -7.53 -3.66
N PRO A 152 -22.40 -6.71 -4.13
CA PRO A 152 -22.44 -6.22 -5.52
C PRO A 152 -21.39 -5.12 -5.82
N THR A 153 -20.28 -5.09 -5.07
CA THR A 153 -19.19 -4.12 -5.20
C THR A 153 -18.02 -4.76 -5.92
N HIS A 154 -17.40 -4.08 -6.89
CA HIS A 154 -16.16 -4.53 -7.52
C HIS A 154 -14.98 -4.41 -6.55
N LEU A 155 -14.01 -5.32 -6.65
CA LEU A 155 -12.77 -5.28 -5.88
C LEU A 155 -11.58 -5.16 -6.82
N VAL A 156 -10.73 -4.15 -6.60
CA VAL A 156 -9.42 -4.02 -7.21
C VAL A 156 -8.38 -4.16 -6.10
N GLU A 157 -7.60 -5.23 -6.11
CA GLU A 157 -6.55 -5.51 -5.13
C GLU A 157 -5.18 -5.36 -5.79
N ILE A 158 -4.35 -4.45 -5.29
CA ILE A 158 -3.04 -4.09 -5.82
C ILE A 158 -1.97 -4.60 -4.86
N ASP A 159 -1.11 -5.51 -5.31
CA ASP A 159 -0.01 -6.10 -4.54
C ASP A 159 1.34 -5.68 -5.14
N LEU A 160 1.97 -4.68 -4.52
CA LEU A 160 3.29 -4.15 -4.86
C LEU A 160 4.39 -4.61 -3.89
N ILE A 161 4.14 -5.68 -3.11
CA ILE A 161 5.04 -6.13 -2.04
C ILE A 161 5.46 -7.58 -2.29
N ARG A 162 6.76 -7.87 -2.33
CA ARG A 162 7.30 -9.23 -2.50
C ARG A 162 7.20 -10.08 -1.23
N ARG A 163 7.36 -9.46 -0.06
CA ARG A 163 7.39 -10.18 1.23
C ARG A 163 6.00 -10.69 1.64
N GLY A 164 6.02 -11.77 2.42
CA GLY A 164 4.81 -12.38 2.98
C GLY A 164 4.12 -13.32 2.00
N ARG A 165 3.01 -13.90 2.43
CA ARG A 165 2.26 -14.86 1.61
C ARG A 165 1.30 -14.10 0.69
N PRO A 166 1.30 -14.36 -0.63
CA PRO A 166 0.30 -13.80 -1.52
C PRO A 166 -1.14 -14.13 -1.08
N MET A 167 -2.09 -13.23 -1.36
CA MET A 167 -3.53 -13.53 -1.25
C MET A 167 -3.95 -14.72 -2.13
N PRO A 168 -4.89 -15.56 -1.67
CA PRO A 168 -5.30 -16.75 -2.41
C PRO A 168 -6.07 -16.36 -3.68
N VAL A 169 -5.70 -16.98 -4.80
CA VAL A 169 -6.40 -16.90 -6.09
C VAL A 169 -6.35 -18.31 -6.68
N GLU A 170 -7.50 -18.89 -6.99
CA GLU A 170 -7.57 -20.23 -7.58
C GLU A 170 -7.25 -20.16 -9.08
N GLY A 171 -6.61 -21.20 -9.63
CA GLY A 171 -6.31 -21.30 -11.06
C GLY A 171 -5.05 -20.55 -11.53
N TYR A 172 -4.26 -19.97 -10.63
CA TYR A 172 -2.96 -19.37 -10.94
C TYR A 172 -1.83 -20.01 -10.14
N ASP A 173 -1.00 -20.80 -10.82
CA ASP A 173 0.16 -21.50 -10.24
C ASP A 173 1.49 -20.76 -10.46
N GLY A 174 1.44 -19.53 -10.98
CA GLY A 174 2.63 -18.72 -11.23
C GLY A 174 3.24 -18.11 -9.96
N ASP A 175 4.49 -17.68 -10.07
CA ASP A 175 5.33 -17.21 -8.96
C ASP A 175 5.56 -15.69 -8.95
N ALA A 176 4.82 -14.94 -9.78
CA ALA A 176 5.06 -13.52 -9.96
C ALA A 176 5.07 -12.75 -8.62
N PRO A 177 6.11 -11.94 -8.35
CA PRO A 177 6.29 -11.23 -7.09
C PRO A 177 5.22 -10.19 -6.81
N TYR A 178 4.69 -9.58 -7.88
CA TYR A 178 3.70 -8.53 -7.84
C TYR A 178 2.50 -8.91 -8.69
N ARG A 179 1.33 -8.38 -8.31
CA ARG A 179 0.09 -8.69 -9.00
C ARG A 179 -1.00 -7.69 -8.68
N HIS A 180 -1.88 -7.46 -9.65
CA HIS A 180 -3.13 -6.75 -9.43
C HIS A 180 -4.28 -7.67 -9.79
N LEU A 181 -5.31 -7.72 -8.94
CA LEU A 181 -6.51 -8.52 -9.15
C LEU A 181 -7.70 -7.60 -9.30
N ILE A 182 -8.49 -7.83 -10.35
CA ILE A 182 -9.76 -7.14 -10.60
C ILE A 182 -10.86 -8.18 -10.55
N SER A 183 -11.72 -8.07 -9.54
CA SER A 183 -12.89 -8.91 -9.36
C SER A 183 -14.15 -8.09 -9.63
N ARG A 184 -14.73 -8.27 -10.81
CA ARG A 184 -15.98 -7.63 -11.18
C ARG A 184 -17.15 -8.41 -10.60
N TRP A 185 -18.09 -7.74 -9.92
CA TRP A 185 -19.15 -8.45 -9.21
C TRP A 185 -20.03 -9.29 -10.15
N GLN A 186 -20.21 -8.86 -11.41
CA GLN A 186 -21.02 -9.56 -12.41
C GLN A 186 -20.39 -10.86 -12.92
N THR A 187 -19.06 -10.96 -12.92
CA THR A 187 -18.33 -12.09 -13.53
C THR A 187 -17.73 -13.01 -12.47
N ARG A 188 -18.09 -12.87 -11.19
CA ARG A 188 -17.59 -13.79 -10.16
C ARG A 188 -18.14 -15.21 -10.38
N PRO A 189 -17.33 -16.26 -10.11
CA PRO A 189 -16.04 -16.23 -9.41
C PRO A 189 -14.82 -15.86 -10.27
N GLU A 190 -14.95 -15.67 -11.57
CA GLU A 190 -13.86 -15.29 -12.46
C GLU A 190 -13.31 -13.89 -12.14
N VAL A 191 -11.98 -13.76 -12.19
CA VAL A 191 -11.24 -12.53 -11.91
C VAL A 191 -10.15 -12.30 -12.95
N ASP A 192 -9.83 -11.04 -13.22
CA ASP A 192 -8.66 -10.69 -14.02
C ASP A 192 -7.46 -10.55 -13.10
N LEU A 193 -6.38 -11.30 -13.35
CA LEU A 193 -5.13 -11.22 -12.61
C LEU A 193 -4.02 -10.72 -13.54
N TYR A 194 -3.32 -9.68 -13.10
CA TYR A 194 -2.21 -9.05 -13.82
C TYR A 194 -0.91 -9.32 -13.04
N PRO A 195 -0.25 -10.47 -13.25
CA PRO A 195 1.04 -10.77 -12.65
C PRO A 195 2.16 -9.99 -13.37
N PHE A 196 3.14 -9.49 -12.62
CA PHE A 196 4.30 -8.81 -13.20
C PHE A 196 5.55 -8.94 -12.31
N ARG A 197 6.71 -8.60 -12.88
CA ARG A 197 8.04 -8.74 -12.24
C ARG A 197 8.77 -7.40 -12.21
N LEU A 198 9.94 -7.39 -11.55
CA LEU A 198 10.81 -6.21 -11.46
C LEU A 198 11.26 -5.68 -12.83
N GLN A 199 11.47 -6.61 -13.77
CA GLN A 199 12.02 -6.36 -15.10
C GLN A 199 10.98 -5.81 -16.09
N THR A 200 9.70 -5.87 -15.75
CA THR A 200 8.59 -5.52 -16.63
C THR A 200 7.86 -4.29 -16.11
N PRO A 201 7.39 -3.39 -16.98
CA PRO A 201 6.54 -2.26 -16.57
C PRO A 201 5.38 -2.68 -15.70
N ILE A 202 5.03 -1.84 -14.70
CA ILE A 202 3.86 -2.05 -13.86
C ILE A 202 2.62 -1.94 -14.75
N PRO A 203 1.75 -2.97 -14.81
CA PRO A 203 0.53 -2.91 -15.62
C PRO A 203 -0.40 -1.80 -15.14
N ASP A 204 -1.04 -1.13 -16.10
CA ASP A 204 -2.15 -0.21 -15.79
C ASP A 204 -3.29 -0.97 -15.11
N VAL A 205 -4.00 -0.29 -14.22
CA VAL A 205 -5.06 -0.90 -13.40
C VAL A 205 -6.42 -0.41 -13.88
N PRO A 206 -7.18 -1.24 -14.62
CA PRO A 206 -8.58 -0.95 -14.92
C PRO A 206 -9.40 -0.92 -13.62
N VAL A 207 -10.05 0.20 -13.36
CA VAL A 207 -10.96 0.34 -12.23
C VAL A 207 -12.40 0.26 -12.76
N PRO A 208 -13.08 -0.88 -12.56
CA PRO A 208 -14.43 -1.08 -13.07
C PRO A 208 -15.40 -0.06 -12.48
N LEU A 209 -16.41 0.30 -13.27
CA LEU A 209 -17.50 1.19 -12.88
C LEU A 209 -18.85 0.48 -13.07
N LEU A 210 -19.95 1.24 -13.03
CA LEU A 210 -21.28 0.67 -13.26
C LEU A 210 -21.39 0.18 -14.71
N GLU A 211 -22.29 -0.78 -14.92
CA GLU A 211 -22.58 -1.30 -16.25
C GLU A 211 -22.92 -0.18 -17.25
N GLY A 212 -22.31 -0.25 -18.43
CA GLY A 212 -22.43 0.75 -19.49
C GLY A 212 -21.35 1.85 -19.45
N ASP A 213 -20.63 2.01 -18.35
CA ASP A 213 -19.49 2.93 -18.27
C ASP A 213 -18.17 2.18 -18.51
N GLU A 214 -17.24 2.81 -19.22
CA GLU A 214 -15.89 2.26 -19.41
C GLU A 214 -15.08 2.32 -18.10
N ASP A 215 -14.19 1.35 -17.91
CA ASP A 215 -13.28 1.34 -16.76
C ASP A 215 -12.42 2.60 -16.72
N ALA A 216 -12.20 3.13 -15.53
CA ALA A 216 -11.18 4.15 -15.32
C ALA A 216 -9.80 3.48 -15.24
N VAL A 217 -8.98 3.63 -16.27
CA VAL A 217 -7.64 3.01 -16.33
C VAL A 217 -6.63 3.86 -15.57
N VAL A 218 -6.13 3.35 -14.45
CA VAL A 218 -5.11 4.03 -13.63
C VAL A 218 -3.71 3.66 -14.14
N PRO A 219 -2.90 4.63 -14.61
CA PRO A 219 -1.54 4.37 -15.08
C PRO A 219 -0.57 4.22 -13.91
N LEU A 220 -0.69 3.10 -13.18
CA LEU A 220 -0.04 2.91 -11.87
C LEU A 220 1.48 3.05 -11.94
N GLY A 221 2.11 2.55 -13.01
CA GLY A 221 3.55 2.71 -13.23
C GLY A 221 3.96 4.19 -13.32
N SER A 222 3.26 4.97 -14.14
CA SER A 222 3.54 6.41 -14.27
C SER A 222 3.28 7.18 -12.97
N LEU A 223 2.21 6.86 -12.24
CA LEU A 223 1.95 7.48 -10.93
C LEU A 223 3.05 7.17 -9.91
N LEU A 224 3.58 5.94 -9.93
CA LEU A 224 4.70 5.56 -9.08
C LEU A 224 5.99 6.28 -9.47
N ASP A 225 6.30 6.39 -10.76
CA ASP A 225 7.49 7.06 -11.25
C ASP A 225 7.45 8.58 -10.97
N ASP A 226 6.29 9.22 -11.21
CA ASP A 226 6.07 10.63 -10.90
C ASP A 226 6.24 10.88 -9.39
N MET A 227 5.65 10.04 -8.54
CA MET A 227 5.81 10.10 -7.09
C MET A 227 7.28 9.85 -6.68
N TYR A 228 7.95 8.87 -7.30
CA TYR A 228 9.35 8.55 -7.04
C TYR A 228 10.24 9.78 -7.23
N GLU A 229 10.05 10.48 -8.36
CA GLU A 229 10.79 11.68 -8.71
C GLU A 229 10.44 12.88 -7.83
N GLN A 230 9.14 13.16 -7.63
CA GLN A 230 8.66 14.33 -6.88
C GLN A 230 9.05 14.31 -5.39
N ASP A 231 9.02 13.12 -4.78
CA ASP A 231 9.34 12.93 -3.37
C ASP A 231 10.84 12.60 -3.15
N TYR A 232 11.66 12.64 -4.20
CA TYR A 232 13.10 12.42 -4.17
C TYR A 232 13.50 11.08 -3.53
N TYR A 233 12.78 10.01 -3.86
CA TYR A 233 13.03 8.69 -3.26
C TYR A 233 14.42 8.13 -3.56
N SER A 234 15.09 8.60 -4.61
CA SER A 234 16.49 8.26 -4.89
C SER A 234 17.47 8.64 -3.77
N ASN A 235 17.14 9.64 -2.94
CA ASN A 235 17.94 10.02 -1.77
C ASN A 235 17.77 9.06 -0.58
N TYR A 236 16.69 8.29 -0.57
CA TYR A 236 16.33 7.44 0.56
C TYR A 236 16.52 5.94 0.26
N ALA A 237 16.49 5.54 -1.01
CA ALA A 237 16.79 4.18 -1.41
C ALA A 237 18.31 3.93 -1.38
N ASP A 238 18.77 3.04 -0.50
CA ASP A 238 20.18 2.66 -0.43
C ASP A 238 20.51 1.54 -1.43
N TYR A 239 20.90 1.95 -2.65
CA TYR A 239 21.28 1.03 -3.72
C TYR A 239 22.61 0.30 -3.51
N SER A 240 23.39 0.62 -2.46
CA SER A 240 24.66 -0.05 -2.17
C SER A 240 24.50 -1.47 -1.59
N HIS A 241 23.29 -1.80 -1.13
CA HIS A 241 22.93 -3.11 -0.60
C HIS A 241 21.77 -3.71 -1.38
N ASP A 242 21.50 -4.99 -1.19
CA ASP A 242 20.32 -5.63 -1.77
C ASP A 242 19.04 -5.20 -1.04
N PRO A 243 17.90 -5.07 -1.76
CA PRO A 243 16.65 -4.62 -1.16
C PRO A 243 16.11 -5.62 -0.13
N GLU A 244 15.34 -5.13 0.84
CA GLU A 244 14.66 -6.00 1.81
C GLU A 244 13.66 -6.93 1.12
N GLY A 245 13.55 -8.16 1.62
CA GLY A 245 12.58 -9.15 1.15
C GLY A 245 13.18 -10.24 0.25
N PRO A 246 12.35 -11.20 -0.19
CA PRO A 246 12.80 -12.28 -1.05
C PRO A 246 13.20 -11.74 -2.43
N LEU A 247 14.33 -12.24 -2.92
CA LEU A 247 14.89 -11.93 -4.24
C LEU A 247 15.51 -13.22 -4.77
N SER A 248 15.08 -13.66 -5.96
CA SER A 248 15.68 -14.82 -6.62
C SER A 248 17.11 -14.50 -7.06
N ASP A 249 17.91 -15.54 -7.36
CA ASP A 249 19.28 -15.32 -7.84
C ASP A 249 19.27 -14.57 -9.18
N ASP A 250 18.38 -14.94 -10.10
CA ASP A 250 18.18 -14.24 -11.38
C ASP A 250 17.80 -12.76 -11.19
N ASP A 251 16.87 -12.48 -10.27
CA ASP A 251 16.48 -11.09 -9.98
C ASP A 251 17.63 -10.30 -9.35
N ARG A 252 18.49 -10.95 -8.55
CA ARG A 252 19.65 -10.32 -7.91
C ARG A 252 20.73 -9.98 -8.94
N GLU A 253 21.03 -10.90 -9.85
CA GLU A 253 21.99 -10.67 -10.93
C GLU A 253 21.52 -9.53 -11.85
N TRP A 254 20.24 -9.56 -12.26
CA TRP A 254 19.66 -8.49 -13.07
C TRP A 254 19.64 -7.14 -12.36
N LEU A 255 19.30 -7.12 -11.06
CA LEU A 255 19.28 -5.92 -10.25
C LEU A 255 20.68 -5.31 -10.10
N ASP A 256 21.72 -6.12 -9.91
CA ASP A 256 23.09 -5.63 -9.83
C ASP A 256 23.55 -5.04 -11.17
N GLN A 257 23.20 -5.68 -12.29
CA GLN A 257 23.52 -5.19 -13.63
C GLN A 257 22.88 -3.82 -13.89
N ILE A 258 21.57 -3.67 -13.70
CA ILE A 258 20.87 -2.40 -13.99
C ILE A 258 21.38 -1.26 -13.09
N LEU A 259 21.69 -1.55 -11.83
CA LEU A 259 22.23 -0.53 -10.92
C LEU A 259 23.66 -0.12 -11.28
N ARG A 260 24.51 -1.02 -11.79
CA ARG A 260 25.83 -0.67 -12.33
C ARG A 260 25.73 0.16 -13.59
N GLU A 261 24.85 -0.22 -14.52
CA GLU A 261 24.59 0.51 -15.77
C GLU A 261 24.13 1.94 -15.50
N LYS A 262 23.31 2.14 -14.46
CA LYS A 262 22.79 3.44 -14.01
C LYS A 262 23.74 4.19 -13.07
N GLY A 263 24.90 3.63 -12.74
CA GLY A 263 25.93 4.26 -11.89
C GLY A 263 25.61 4.29 -10.39
N PHE A 264 24.63 3.51 -9.93
CA PHE A 264 24.30 3.38 -8.51
C PHE A 264 25.19 2.35 -7.78
N ARG A 265 25.81 1.42 -8.51
CA ARG A 265 26.77 0.44 -7.99
C ARG A 265 28.08 0.45 -8.78
N SER A 266 29.17 0.13 -8.09
CA SER A 266 30.54 0.05 -8.64
C SER A 266 30.96 -1.38 -8.95
#